data_AF-A0A355T6H7-F1
#
_entry.id   AF-A0A355T6H7-F1
#
_cell.length_a   1.000
_cell.length_b   1.000
_cell.length_c   1.000
_cell.angle_alpha   90.00
_cell.angle_beta   90.00
_cell.angle_gamma   90.00
#
_symmetry.space_group_name_H-M   'P 1'
#
loop_
_entity.id
_entity.type
_entity.pdbx_description
1 polymer ?
#
loop_
_entity_poly.entity_id
_entity_poly.type
_entity_poly.pdbx_seq_one_letter_code
_entity_poly.pdbx_strand_id
1 'polypeptide(L)'
;WFRQLWGESLGKEGKGLTPLAGVGPVDQHSQLQLYLAGPNDKLHTIITRDVKGEGPLPVSDFAAGPLRAYAGTTMGDLLDAEQRATLATLAKNGRPVRHLNVATLNEESMGALLMHFMLETILVADMLGVDPFDQPAVEEGKILARDYLADSGRSAT
;
A
#
# COMPACT_ATOMS: atom_id res chain seq x y z
N TRP A 1 3.88 -6.23 -5.55
CA TRP A 1 2.84 -6.85 -6.38
C TRP A 1 1.78 -5.83 -6.79
N PHE A 2 0.89 -5.36 -5.90
CA PHE A 2 -0.20 -4.44 -6.29
C PHE A 2 0.25 -3.17 -7.05
N ARG A 3 1.34 -2.51 -6.63
CA ARG A 3 1.89 -1.34 -7.35
C ARG A 3 2.20 -1.62 -8.81
N GLN A 4 2.70 -2.82 -9.12
CA GLN A 4 3.00 -3.22 -10.49
C GLN A 4 1.71 -3.52 -11.25
N LEU A 5 0.84 -4.36 -10.67
CA LEU A 5 -0.48 -4.69 -11.24
C LEU A 5 -1.25 -3.42 -11.61
N TRP A 6 -1.36 -2.49 -10.66
CA TRP A 6 -2.13 -1.27 -10.84
C TRP A 6 -1.44 -0.29 -11.80
N GLY A 7 -0.14 -0.09 -11.64
CA GLY A 7 0.63 0.90 -12.40
C GLY A 7 0.81 0.50 -13.86
N GLU A 8 1.27 -0.72 -14.14
CA GLU A 8 1.52 -1.18 -15.51
C GLU A 8 0.22 -1.40 -16.28
N SER A 9 -0.85 -1.90 -15.64
CA SER A 9 -2.12 -2.12 -16.34
C SER A 9 -2.89 -0.82 -16.63
N LEU A 10 -2.86 0.16 -15.72
CA LEU A 10 -3.75 1.35 -15.83
C LEU A 10 -3.03 2.63 -16.26
N GLY A 11 -1.71 2.72 -16.11
CA GLY A 11 -0.92 3.93 -16.38
C GLY A 11 -0.66 4.15 -17.87
N LYS A 12 -1.71 4.44 -18.64
CA LYS A 12 -1.69 4.52 -20.11
C LYS A 12 -2.43 5.73 -20.62
N GLU A 13 -2.00 6.28 -21.76
CA GLU A 13 -2.69 7.37 -22.47
C GLU A 13 -2.97 8.62 -21.61
N GLY A 14 -2.09 8.92 -20.64
CA GLY A 14 -2.28 10.03 -19.70
C GLY A 14 -3.35 9.77 -18.62
N LYS A 15 -3.87 8.55 -18.53
CA LYS A 15 -4.81 8.08 -17.51
C LYS A 15 -4.10 7.22 -16.46
N GLY A 16 -4.84 6.88 -15.41
CA GLY A 16 -4.38 5.99 -14.34
C GLY A 16 -4.35 6.69 -12.98
N LEU A 17 -4.07 5.90 -11.94
CA LEU A 17 -3.90 6.39 -10.59
C LEU A 17 -2.55 5.92 -10.08
N THR A 18 -1.75 6.83 -9.53
CA THR A 18 -0.43 6.51 -8.98
C THR A 18 -0.56 5.61 -7.75
N PRO A 19 -0.08 4.35 -7.80
CA PRO A 19 -0.18 3.46 -6.66
C PRO A 19 0.92 3.78 -5.64
N LEU A 20 0.51 4.32 -4.49
CA LEU A 20 1.37 4.53 -3.33
C LEU A 20 1.23 3.35 -2.36
N ALA A 21 2.36 2.84 -1.86
CA ALA A 21 2.37 1.84 -0.79
C ALA A 21 2.79 2.49 0.52
N GLY A 22 2.16 2.04 1.61
CA GLY A 22 2.57 2.36 2.97
C GLY A 22 2.35 1.17 3.88
N VAL A 23 3.08 1.11 4.98
CA VAL A 23 3.02 0.06 5.98
C VAL A 23 2.65 0.65 7.32
N GLY A 24 1.53 0.20 7.87
CA GLY A 24 1.14 0.52 9.23
C GLY A 24 1.94 -0.31 10.25
N PRO A 25 2.35 0.27 11.39
CA PRO A 25 2.17 1.67 11.77
C PRO A 25 3.34 2.58 11.39
N VAL A 26 4.42 2.03 10.84
CA VAL A 26 5.65 2.76 10.50
C VAL A 26 5.37 4.04 9.71
N ASP A 27 4.57 3.94 8.65
CA ASP A 27 4.26 5.09 7.78
C ASP A 27 3.19 6.04 8.33
N GLN A 28 2.64 5.76 9.51
CA GLN A 28 1.88 6.76 10.26
C GLN A 28 2.79 7.92 10.68
N HIS A 29 4.08 7.67 10.87
CA HIS A 29 5.08 8.67 11.24
C HIS A 29 5.75 9.36 10.05
N SER A 30 5.43 8.97 8.82
CA SER A 30 6.03 9.52 7.60
C SER A 30 4.99 10.15 6.67
N GLN A 31 3.90 9.43 6.37
CA GLN A 31 2.93 9.81 5.34
C GLN A 31 1.59 10.32 5.88
N LEU A 32 1.19 9.93 7.10
CA LEU A 32 -0.15 10.25 7.61
C LEU A 32 -0.43 11.76 7.68
N GLN A 33 0.60 12.58 7.95
CA GLN A 33 0.50 14.04 7.86
C GLN A 33 0.06 14.51 6.47
N LEU A 34 0.67 13.98 5.41
CA LEU A 34 0.30 14.27 4.02
C LEU A 34 -1.11 13.76 3.71
N TYR A 35 -1.47 12.58 4.20
CA TYR A 35 -2.79 11.99 3.96
C TYR A 35 -3.93 12.78 4.62
N LEU A 36 -3.68 13.36 5.79
CA LEU A 36 -4.70 14.10 6.55
C LEU A 36 -4.78 15.58 6.19
N ALA A 37 -3.65 16.24 5.91
CA ALA A 37 -3.60 17.69 5.71
C ALA A 37 -3.18 18.11 4.30
N GLY A 38 -2.73 17.17 3.46
CA GLY A 38 -2.40 17.44 2.07
C GLY A 38 -3.62 17.47 1.14
N PRO A 39 -3.36 17.55 -0.18
CA PRO A 39 -4.40 17.48 -1.21
C PRO A 39 -5.33 16.28 -1.03
N ASN A 40 -6.62 16.46 -1.31
CA ASN A 40 -7.63 15.39 -1.25
C ASN A 40 -7.71 14.63 -2.58
N ASP A 41 -6.61 13.99 -2.95
CA ASP A 41 -6.38 13.33 -4.23
C ASP A 41 -6.04 11.84 -4.08
N LYS A 42 -6.37 11.23 -2.93
CA LYS A 42 -6.03 9.85 -2.60
C LYS A 42 -7.27 9.06 -2.22
N LEU A 43 -7.35 7.82 -2.73
CA LEU A 43 -8.20 6.77 -2.20
C LEU A 43 -7.35 5.86 -1.31
N HIS A 44 -7.70 5.75 -0.03
CA HIS A 44 -6.96 4.94 0.92
C HIS A 44 -7.56 3.53 0.99
N THR A 45 -6.86 2.54 0.45
CA THR A 45 -7.18 1.12 0.72
C THR A 45 -6.34 0.64 1.90
N ILE A 46 -6.98 0.40 3.03
CA ILE A 46 -6.33 -0.07 4.26
C ILE A 46 -6.67 -1.56 4.45
N ILE A 47 -5.63 -2.40 4.51
CA ILE A 47 -5.76 -3.83 4.76
C ILE A 47 -5.34 -4.08 6.21
N THR A 48 -6.22 -4.70 7.00
CA THR A 48 -5.97 -5.00 8.43
C THR A 48 -6.01 -6.48 8.70
N ARG A 49 -5.56 -6.86 9.90
CA ARG A 49 -5.73 -8.20 10.47
C ARG A 49 -6.30 -8.12 11.87
N ASP A 50 -6.93 -9.20 12.30
CA ASP A 50 -7.35 -9.39 13.68
C ASP A 50 -6.14 -9.86 14.50
N VAL A 51 -5.39 -8.91 15.08
CA VAL A 51 -4.11 -9.15 15.78
C VAL A 51 -4.18 -8.98 17.30
N LYS A 52 -5.37 -8.72 17.84
CA LYS A 52 -5.56 -8.43 19.27
C LYS A 52 -5.04 -9.58 20.14
N GLY A 53 -4.27 -9.26 21.18
CA GLY A 53 -3.65 -10.26 22.05
C GLY A 53 -2.47 -11.03 21.43
N GLU A 54 -2.10 -10.79 20.17
CA GLU A 54 -0.91 -11.40 19.56
C GLU A 54 0.37 -10.65 19.98
N GLY A 55 1.52 -11.33 19.90
CA GLY A 55 2.83 -10.72 20.12
C GLY A 55 3.24 -10.56 21.59
N PRO A 56 4.44 -10.03 21.86
CA PRO A 56 4.97 -9.92 23.21
C PRO A 56 4.23 -8.87 24.03
N LEU A 57 4.16 -9.11 25.35
CA LEU A 57 3.95 -8.05 26.32
C LEU A 57 5.25 -7.25 26.44
N PRO A 58 5.21 -5.91 26.34
CA PRO A 58 6.43 -5.14 26.48
C PRO A 58 6.95 -5.25 27.92
N VAL A 59 8.26 -5.49 28.04
CA VAL A 59 8.94 -5.88 29.30
C VAL A 59 9.27 -4.71 30.23
N SER A 60 8.96 -3.48 29.84
CA SER A 60 9.24 -2.27 30.63
C SER A 60 8.26 -2.08 31.76
N ASP A 61 8.73 -1.51 32.86
CA ASP A 61 7.88 -1.10 33.97
C ASP A 61 6.99 0.08 33.56
N PHE A 62 5.81 -0.23 33.05
CA PHE A 62 4.75 0.73 32.76
C PHE A 62 4.01 1.17 34.03
N ALA A 63 4.49 0.87 35.25
CA ALA A 63 3.77 1.20 36.48
C ALA A 63 3.62 2.71 36.71
N ALA A 64 4.44 3.56 36.08
CA ALA A 64 4.38 5.01 36.21
C ALA A 64 4.56 5.76 34.88
N GLY A 65 4.02 6.98 34.81
CA GLY A 65 4.19 7.88 33.68
C GLY A 65 3.19 7.67 32.52
N PRO A 66 3.40 8.37 31.39
CA PRO A 66 2.45 8.40 30.27
C PRO A 66 2.18 7.04 29.63
N LEU A 67 3.12 6.11 29.77
CA LEU A 67 3.03 4.78 29.17
C LEU A 67 2.21 3.80 30.00
N ARG A 68 1.77 4.17 31.21
CA ARG A 68 0.90 3.34 32.06
C ARG A 68 -0.40 2.93 31.38
N ALA A 69 -0.89 3.75 30.45
CA ALA A 69 -2.09 3.43 29.67
C ALA A 69 -1.94 2.16 28.80
N TYR A 70 -0.69 1.74 28.52
CA TYR A 70 -0.35 0.56 27.72
C TYR A 70 0.15 -0.62 28.60
N ALA A 71 0.07 -0.49 29.93
CA ALA A 71 0.45 -1.58 30.82
C ALA A 71 -0.45 -2.80 30.62
N GLY A 72 0.16 -3.96 30.38
CA GLY A 72 -0.57 -5.23 30.21
C GLY A 72 -1.21 -5.43 28.83
N THR A 73 -0.96 -4.55 27.86
CA THR A 73 -1.40 -4.74 26.47
C THR A 73 -0.29 -5.39 25.65
N THR A 74 -0.63 -6.31 24.75
CA THR A 74 0.34 -6.90 23.82
C THR A 74 0.67 -5.94 22.68
N MET A 75 1.73 -6.21 21.92
CA MET A 75 2.01 -5.46 20.69
C MET A 75 0.87 -5.56 19.67
N GLY A 76 0.17 -6.69 19.62
CA GLY A 76 -1.03 -6.87 18.81
C GLY A 76 -2.19 -5.99 19.25
N ASP A 77 -2.39 -5.77 20.56
CA ASP A 77 -3.39 -4.82 21.05
C ASP A 77 -3.09 -3.39 20.61
N LEU A 78 -1.82 -2.98 20.63
CA LEU A 78 -1.40 -1.67 20.16
C LEU A 78 -1.63 -1.51 18.65
N LEU A 79 -1.23 -2.50 17.85
CA LEU A 79 -1.45 -2.49 16.41
C LEU A 79 -2.94 -2.45 16.06
N ASP A 80 -3.78 -3.21 16.78
CA ASP A 80 -5.24 -3.16 16.61
C ASP A 80 -5.83 -1.77 16.94
N ALA A 81 -5.32 -1.11 17.97
CA ALA A 81 -5.74 0.25 18.28
C ALA A 81 -5.33 1.24 17.18
N GLU A 82 -4.10 1.15 16.69
CA GLU A 82 -3.55 2.06 15.68
C GLU A 82 -4.21 1.89 14.30
N GLN A 83 -4.52 0.66 13.88
CA GLN A 83 -5.26 0.42 12.62
C GLN A 83 -6.66 1.05 12.67
N ARG A 84 -7.39 0.87 13.78
CA ARG A 84 -8.73 1.44 13.97
C ARG A 84 -8.68 2.97 14.05
N ALA A 85 -7.69 3.51 14.76
CA ALA A 85 -7.49 4.95 14.87
C ALA A 85 -7.18 5.58 13.51
N THR A 86 -6.34 4.95 12.69
CA THR A 86 -6.00 5.43 11.34
C THR A 86 -7.23 5.47 10.44
N LEU A 87 -8.00 4.37 10.39
CA LEU A 87 -9.25 4.28 9.63
C LEU A 87 -10.24 5.38 10.03
N ALA A 88 -10.51 5.52 11.33
CA ALA A 88 -11.45 6.50 11.86
C ALA A 88 -10.99 7.93 11.60
N THR A 89 -9.69 8.21 11.72
CA THR A 89 -9.14 9.55 11.52
C THR A 89 -9.21 9.97 10.06
N LEU A 90 -8.84 9.09 9.13
CA LEU A 90 -8.98 9.36 7.70
C LEU A 90 -10.44 9.63 7.32
N ALA A 91 -11.36 8.75 7.74
CA ALA A 91 -12.79 8.90 7.44
C ALA A 91 -13.37 10.20 8.05
N LYS A 92 -13.05 10.51 9.31
CA LYS A 92 -13.48 11.74 10.00
C LYS A 92 -13.00 13.00 9.28
N ASN A 93 -11.83 12.96 8.64
CA ASN A 93 -11.27 14.08 7.88
C ASN A 93 -11.74 14.10 6.41
N GLY A 94 -12.82 13.39 6.07
CA GLY A 94 -13.39 13.40 4.72
C GLY A 94 -12.49 12.77 3.65
N ARG A 95 -11.55 11.90 4.06
CA ARG A 95 -10.67 11.18 3.14
C ARG A 95 -11.38 9.91 2.66
N PRO A 96 -11.41 9.60 1.35
CA PRO A 96 -11.99 8.36 0.86
C PRO A 96 -11.22 7.15 1.40
N VAL A 97 -11.89 6.29 2.16
CA VAL A 97 -11.30 5.09 2.77
C VAL A 97 -12.09 3.85 2.36
N ARG A 98 -11.35 2.85 1.89
CA ARG A 98 -11.79 1.47 1.76
C ARG A 98 -11.05 0.62 2.77
N HIS A 99 -11.77 -0.22 3.50
CA HIS A 99 -11.22 -1.12 4.49
C HIS A 99 -11.42 -2.58 4.06
N LEU A 100 -10.32 -3.35 4.02
CA LEU A 100 -10.34 -4.79 3.78
C LEU A 100 -9.78 -5.50 5.02
N ASN A 101 -10.61 -6.20 5.78
CA ASN A 101 -10.14 -6.98 6.93
C ASN A 101 -9.80 -8.42 6.53
N VAL A 102 -8.64 -8.90 6.95
CA VAL A 102 -8.16 -10.26 6.73
C VAL A 102 -8.01 -10.93 8.09
N ALA A 103 -9.04 -11.64 8.55
CA ALA A 103 -9.05 -12.27 9.87
C ALA A 103 -7.83 -13.19 10.08
N THR A 104 -7.55 -14.05 9.10
CA THR A 104 -6.40 -14.98 9.12
C THR A 104 -5.60 -14.84 7.84
N LEU A 105 -4.27 -14.76 7.97
CA LEU A 105 -3.37 -14.73 6.84
C LEU A 105 -2.91 -16.16 6.52
N ASN A 106 -3.51 -16.72 5.47
CA ASN A 106 -3.21 -18.04 4.92
C ASN A 106 -3.32 -18.01 3.39
N GLU A 107 -3.07 -19.14 2.75
CA GLU A 107 -3.08 -19.30 1.29
C GLU A 107 -4.45 -18.93 0.68
N GLU A 108 -5.54 -19.28 1.35
CA GLU A 108 -6.91 -18.97 0.90
C GLU A 108 -7.17 -17.46 0.90
N SER A 109 -6.91 -16.79 2.02
CA SER A 109 -7.08 -15.33 2.14
C SER A 109 -6.17 -14.56 1.18
N MET A 110 -4.94 -15.06 0.95
CA MET A 110 -4.01 -14.48 -0.01
C MET A 110 -4.56 -14.64 -1.43
N GLY A 111 -5.04 -15.83 -1.79
CA GLY A 111 -5.67 -16.09 -3.09
C GLY A 111 -6.89 -15.19 -3.33
N ALA A 112 -7.73 -15.02 -2.31
CA ALA A 112 -8.89 -14.12 -2.39
C ALA A 112 -8.48 -12.66 -2.64
N LEU A 113 -7.47 -12.15 -1.92
CA LEU A 113 -6.96 -10.79 -2.14
C LEU A 113 -6.33 -10.61 -3.53
N LEU A 114 -5.53 -11.58 -3.98
CA LEU A 114 -4.92 -11.54 -5.31
C LEU A 114 -6.00 -11.49 -6.40
N MET A 115 -6.99 -12.39 -6.33
CA MET A 115 -8.09 -12.41 -7.29
C MET A 115 -8.92 -11.12 -7.25
N HIS A 116 -9.19 -10.60 -6.05
CA HIS A 116 -9.91 -9.34 -5.87
C HIS A 116 -9.23 -8.19 -6.62
N PHE A 117 -7.92 -7.99 -6.40
CA PHE A 117 -7.20 -6.91 -7.06
C PHE A 117 -7.00 -7.14 -8.56
N MET A 118 -6.83 -8.39 -9.03
CA MET A 118 -6.78 -8.69 -10.47
C MET A 118 -8.09 -8.31 -11.17
N LEU A 119 -9.23 -8.71 -10.61
CA LEU A 119 -10.55 -8.37 -11.15
C LEU A 119 -10.81 -6.88 -11.09
N GLU A 120 -10.48 -6.24 -9.97
CA GLU A 120 -10.61 -4.79 -9.82
C GLU A 120 -9.81 -4.04 -10.89
N THR A 121 -8.55 -4.41 -11.12
CA THR A 121 -7.71 -3.80 -12.14
C THR A 121 -8.32 -3.93 -13.53
N ILE A 122 -8.84 -5.11 -13.90
CA ILE A 122 -9.49 -5.31 -15.21
C ILE A 122 -10.72 -4.41 -15.37
N LEU A 123 -11.57 -4.35 -14.33
CA LEU A 123 -12.78 -3.53 -14.36
C LEU A 123 -12.47 -2.04 -14.44
N VAL A 124 -11.46 -1.57 -13.71
CA VAL A 124 -11.02 -0.17 -13.78
C VAL A 124 -10.40 0.16 -15.13
N ALA A 125 -9.64 -0.77 -15.73
CA ALA A 125 -9.08 -0.56 -17.07
C ALA A 125 -10.17 -0.37 -18.13
N ASP A 126 -11.22 -1.20 -18.09
CA ASP A 126 -12.40 -1.07 -18.94
C ASP A 126 -13.08 0.30 -18.75
N MET A 127 -13.27 0.73 -17.49
CA MET A 127 -13.82 2.07 -17.18
C MET A 127 -12.95 3.23 -17.67
N LEU A 128 -11.62 3.06 -17.70
CA LEU A 128 -10.67 4.04 -18.22
C LEU A 128 -10.54 3.97 -19.76
N GLY A 129 -11.06 2.92 -20.39
CA GLY A 129 -10.89 2.64 -21.81
C GLY A 129 -9.43 2.45 -22.19
N VAL A 130 -8.68 1.65 -21.42
CA VAL A 130 -7.29 1.26 -21.70
C VAL A 130 -7.18 -0.27 -21.71
N ASP A 131 -6.26 -0.82 -22.50
CA ASP A 131 -5.93 -2.25 -22.43
C ASP A 131 -5.14 -2.54 -21.14
N PRO A 132 -5.56 -3.43 -20.23
CA PRO A 132 -4.79 -3.74 -19.03
C PRO A 132 -3.62 -4.71 -19.23
N PHE A 133 -3.48 -5.34 -20.41
CA PHE A 133 -2.61 -6.50 -20.64
C PHE A 133 -1.33 -6.21 -21.44
N ASP A 134 -1.15 -4.99 -21.96
CA ASP A 134 0.08 -4.56 -22.62
C ASP A 134 0.95 -3.60 -21.75
N GLN A 135 2.13 -3.23 -22.24
CA GLN A 135 3.05 -2.30 -21.56
C GLN A 135 3.96 -1.53 -22.53
N PRO A 136 3.44 -0.92 -23.61
CA PRO A 136 4.25 -0.43 -24.72
C PRO A 136 5.30 0.62 -24.33
N ALA A 137 4.98 1.48 -23.35
CA ALA A 137 5.82 2.60 -22.95
C ALA A 137 7.17 2.20 -22.31
N VAL A 138 7.32 0.95 -21.85
CA VAL A 138 8.59 0.50 -21.23
C VAL A 138 9.65 0.09 -22.25
N GLU A 139 9.26 -0.11 -23.52
CA GLU A 139 10.18 -0.59 -24.55
C GLU A 139 11.22 0.46 -24.97
N GLU A 140 10.85 1.74 -24.96
CA GLU A 140 11.78 2.83 -25.29
C GLU A 140 13.02 2.83 -24.39
N GLY A 141 12.82 2.69 -23.07
CA GLY A 141 13.91 2.60 -22.12
C GLY A 141 14.81 1.37 -22.35
N LYS A 142 14.23 0.25 -22.80
CA LYS A 142 14.99 -0.96 -23.15
C LYS A 142 15.83 -0.77 -24.41
N ILE A 143 15.35 0.00 -25.39
CA ILE A 143 16.10 0.33 -26.61
C ILE A 143 17.30 1.20 -26.25
N LEU A 144 17.06 2.33 -25.55
CA LEU A 144 18.13 3.25 -25.14
C LEU A 144 19.21 2.57 -24.29
N ALA A 145 18.81 1.70 -23.36
CA ALA A 145 19.76 0.95 -22.55
C ALA A 145 20.69 0.04 -23.39
N ARG A 146 20.15 -0.58 -24.44
CA ARG A 146 20.96 -1.40 -25.37
C ARG A 146 21.90 -0.53 -26.19
N ASP A 147 21.44 0.62 -26.66
CA ASP A 147 22.25 1.55 -27.44
C ASP A 147 23.45 2.06 -26.62
N TYR A 148 23.23 2.46 -25.36
CA TYR A 148 24.32 2.89 -24.46
C TYR A 148 25.35 1.80 -24.17
N LEU A 149 24.92 0.53 -24.09
CA LEU A 149 25.83 -0.60 -23.92
C LEU A 149 26.62 -0.89 -25.21
N ALA A 150 26.01 -0.69 -26.38
CA ALA A 150 26.69 -0.86 -27.66
C ALA A 150 27.75 0.22 -27.93
N ASP A 151 27.47 1.47 -27.52
CA ASP A 151 28.38 2.60 -27.67
C ASP A 151 29.59 2.52 -26.73
N SER A 152 29.38 2.04 -25.49
CA SER A 152 30.44 1.89 -24.50
C SER A 152 31.41 0.72 -24.78
N GLY A 153 31.05 -0.21 -25.67
CA GLY A 153 31.90 -1.31 -26.12
C GLY A 153 32.78 -1.04 -27.35
N ARG A 154 32.69 0.15 -27.97
CA ARG A 154 33.36 0.45 -29.27
C ARG A 154 34.42 1.56 -29.23
N SER A 155 34.79 2.09 -28.06
CA SER A 155 35.80 3.15 -27.92
C SER A 155 37.21 2.65 -27.52
N ALA A 156 37.49 1.35 -27.56
CA ALA A 156 38.79 0.79 -27.21
C ALA A 156 39.38 -0.05 -28.35
N THR A 157 39.84 0.63 -29.41
CA THR A 157 40.87 0.13 -30.35
C THR A 157 41.71 1.29 -30.82
#